data_AF-A0A7G5WGX3-F1
#
_entry.id   AF-A0A7G5WGX3-F1
#
_cell.length_a   1.000
_cell.length_b   1.000
_cell.length_c   1.000
_cell.angle_alpha   90.00
_cell.angle_beta   90.00
_cell.angle_gamma   90.00
#
_symmetry.space_group_name_H-M   'P 1'
#
loop_
_entity.id
_entity.type
_entity.pdbx_description
1 polymer ?
#
loop_
_entity_poly.entity_id
_entity_poly.type
_entity_poly.pdbx_seq_one_letter_code
_entity_poly.pdbx_strand_id
1 'polypeptide(L)'
;MRFEYISVVLALCGTSLARLHQYCACQSGSGDSIDIEATTQLQNTNTHSYLWAQTAPAYWYADANRHKPGPRFAGIYLKAAHGKIDGDTFYNLCINNGGADSTCFDCSKSHQVKDIIYCDAA
;
A
#
# COMPACT_ATOMS: atom_id res chain seq x y z
N MET A 1 -56.11 11.72 14.30
CA MET A 1 -55.26 11.22 13.19
C MET A 1 -53.84 11.13 13.73
N ARG A 2 -53.37 9.92 14.04
CA ARG A 2 -52.00 9.69 14.56
C ARG A 2 -51.11 9.39 13.36
N PHE A 3 -50.13 10.25 13.10
CA PHE A 3 -49.09 9.99 12.11
C PHE A 3 -47.97 9.19 12.79
N GLU A 4 -47.86 7.92 12.41
CA GLU A 4 -46.74 7.07 12.79
C GLU A 4 -45.55 7.39 11.87
N TYR A 5 -44.49 7.96 12.45
CA TYR A 5 -43.25 8.21 11.74
C TYR A 5 -42.39 6.95 11.75
N ILE A 6 -42.42 6.19 10.66
CA ILE A 6 -41.49 5.09 10.41
C ILE A 6 -40.15 5.72 9.99
N SER A 7 -39.24 5.89 10.95
CA SER A 7 -37.84 6.23 10.65
C SER A 7 -37.14 5.00 10.07
N VAL A 8 -37.08 4.91 8.74
CA VAL A 8 -36.23 3.94 8.05
C VAL A 8 -34.79 4.42 8.18
N VAL A 9 -34.04 3.86 9.13
CA VAL A 9 -32.59 4.00 9.21
C VAL A 9 -32.00 3.14 8.10
N LEU A 10 -31.71 3.73 6.94
CA LEU A 10 -30.82 3.12 5.95
C LEU A 10 -29.42 3.09 6.56
N ALA A 11 -29.06 1.96 7.16
CA ALA A 11 -27.67 1.63 7.40
C ALA A 11 -26.98 1.52 6.03
N LEU A 12 -26.28 2.58 5.63
CA LEU A 12 -25.32 2.54 4.54
C LEU A 12 -24.20 1.58 4.96
N CYS A 13 -24.37 0.29 4.65
CA CYS A 13 -23.25 -0.62 4.51
C CYS A 13 -22.42 -0.11 3.34
N GLY A 14 -21.57 0.88 3.61
CA GLY A 14 -20.48 1.26 2.73
C GLY A 14 -19.55 0.07 2.65
N THR A 15 -19.72 -0.77 1.64
CA THR A 15 -18.67 -1.66 1.19
C THR A 15 -17.55 -0.75 0.68
N SER A 16 -16.63 -0.35 1.55
CA SER A 16 -15.30 0.05 1.08
C SER A 16 -14.79 -1.19 0.36
N LEU A 17 -14.80 -1.16 -0.97
CA LEU A 17 -14.07 -2.12 -1.76
C LEU A 17 -12.60 -1.87 -1.41
N ALA A 18 -12.12 -2.58 -0.40
CA ALA A 18 -10.73 -2.64 -0.04
C ALA A 18 -9.93 -2.80 -1.33
N ARG A 19 -9.15 -1.77 -1.69
CA ARG A 19 -8.34 -1.83 -2.89
C ARG A 19 -7.18 -2.77 -2.58
N LEU A 20 -7.25 -3.98 -3.14
CA LEU A 20 -6.24 -5.01 -2.98
C LEU A 20 -5.05 -4.74 -3.91
N HIS A 21 -3.87 -4.58 -3.33
CA HIS A 21 -2.63 -4.24 -4.03
C HIS A 21 -1.55 -5.31 -3.81
N GLN A 22 -0.63 -5.47 -4.77
CA GLN A 22 0.50 -6.39 -4.60
C GLN A 22 1.56 -5.84 -3.66
N TYR A 23 1.83 -4.53 -3.72
CA TYR A 23 2.92 -3.90 -3.01
C TYR A 23 2.48 -2.59 -2.35
N CYS A 24 2.93 -2.35 -1.12
CA CYS A 24 2.65 -1.12 -0.38
C CYS A 24 3.84 -0.67 0.48
N ALA A 25 3.94 0.62 0.75
CA ALA A 25 4.92 1.22 1.65
C ALA A 25 4.32 2.45 2.36
N CYS A 26 4.87 2.80 3.52
CA CYS A 26 4.49 4.02 4.23
C CYS A 26 5.17 5.23 3.62
N GLN A 27 4.51 6.40 3.69
CA GLN A 27 5.07 7.67 3.23
C GLN A 27 5.37 8.60 4.42
N SER A 28 6.40 9.42 4.27
CA SER A 28 6.79 10.45 5.26
C SER A 28 5.83 11.65 5.27
N GLY A 29 5.07 11.81 4.18
CA GLY A 29 4.03 12.81 3.99
C GLY A 29 3.05 12.34 2.91
N SER A 30 1.83 12.90 2.88
CA SER A 30 0.87 12.55 1.82
C SER A 30 1.40 13.00 0.45
N GLY A 31 1.61 12.02 -0.43
CA GLY A 31 2.20 12.29 -1.74
C GLY A 31 3.71 12.57 -1.74
N ASP A 32 4.42 12.25 -0.66
CA ASP A 32 5.87 12.40 -0.49
C ASP A 32 6.61 11.04 -0.60
N SER A 33 7.92 11.06 -0.40
CA SER A 33 8.84 9.93 -0.36
C SER A 33 8.44 8.82 0.62
N ILE A 34 9.06 7.65 0.43
CA ILE A 34 8.87 6.49 1.30
C ILE A 34 9.48 6.74 2.67
N ASP A 35 8.68 6.50 3.72
CA ASP A 35 9.15 6.41 5.09
C ASP A 35 9.69 5.01 5.36
N ILE A 36 11.03 4.91 5.34
CA ILE A 36 11.75 3.65 5.52
C ILE A 36 11.57 3.12 6.94
N GLU A 37 11.51 3.99 7.95
CA GLU A 37 11.40 3.59 9.35
C GLU A 37 10.02 3.01 9.63
N ALA A 38 8.95 3.73 9.27
CA ALA A 38 7.58 3.24 9.43
C ALA A 38 7.32 1.95 8.64
N THR A 39 7.84 1.87 7.41
CA THR A 39 7.72 0.65 6.57
C THR A 39 8.47 -0.53 7.20
N THR A 40 9.68 -0.31 7.72
CA THR A 40 10.46 -1.34 8.42
C THR A 40 9.76 -1.79 9.70
N GLN A 41 9.18 -0.85 10.43
CA GLN A 41 8.43 -1.16 11.64
C GLN A 41 7.23 -2.07 11.34
N LEU A 42 6.47 -1.80 10.27
CA LEU A 42 5.39 -2.71 9.85
C LEU A 42 5.88 -4.11 9.52
N GLN A 43 7.03 -4.22 8.85
CA GLN A 43 7.63 -5.53 8.57
C GLN A 43 8.05 -6.25 9.85
N ASN A 44 8.59 -5.54 10.84
CA ASN A 44 9.01 -6.13 12.12
C ASN A 44 7.81 -6.54 12.99
N THR A 45 6.79 -5.69 13.13
CA THR A 45 5.64 -5.96 14.01
C THR A 45 4.68 -6.98 13.40
N ASN A 46 4.61 -7.05 12.07
CA ASN A 46 3.72 -7.95 11.33
C ASN A 46 4.50 -8.88 10.41
N THR A 47 5.65 -9.40 10.85
CA THR A 47 6.57 -10.16 9.98
C THR A 47 5.98 -11.41 9.35
N HIS A 48 4.88 -11.95 9.90
CA HIS A 48 4.16 -13.09 9.32
C HIS A 48 3.11 -12.67 8.29
N SER A 49 2.72 -11.39 8.27
CA SER A 49 1.73 -10.83 7.34
C SER A 49 2.40 -10.07 6.20
N TYR A 50 3.51 -9.39 6.47
CA TYR A 50 4.23 -8.59 5.48
C TYR A 50 5.69 -9.04 5.34
N LEU A 51 6.11 -9.15 4.08
CA LEU A 51 7.46 -9.52 3.67
C LEU A 51 8.03 -8.40 2.82
N TRP A 52 9.35 -8.25 2.80
CA TRP A 52 10.02 -7.38 1.84
C TRP A 52 9.70 -7.81 0.40
N ALA A 53 9.32 -6.83 -0.42
CA ALA A 53 9.05 -7.04 -1.85
C ALA A 53 10.33 -7.11 -2.70
N GLN A 54 11.48 -6.95 -2.06
CA GLN A 54 12.81 -6.92 -2.65
C GLN A 54 13.82 -7.64 -1.76
N THR A 55 14.90 -8.16 -2.35
CA THR A 55 16.06 -8.67 -1.61
C THR A 55 17.08 -7.54 -1.44
N ALA A 56 17.56 -7.31 -0.23
CA ALA A 56 18.54 -6.26 0.04
C ALA A 56 19.85 -6.50 -0.75
N PRO A 57 20.48 -5.46 -1.32
CA PRO A 57 20.22 -4.02 -1.10
C PRO A 57 19.28 -3.35 -2.14
N ALA A 58 18.39 -4.09 -2.81
CA ALA A 58 17.61 -3.53 -3.92
C ALA A 58 16.49 -2.56 -3.49
N TYR A 59 16.10 -1.66 -4.41
CA TYR A 59 14.94 -0.77 -4.27
C TYR A 59 14.12 -0.72 -5.56
N TRP A 60 12.83 -0.37 -5.44
CA TRP A 60 11.95 -0.20 -6.58
C TRP A 60 12.12 1.19 -7.19
N TYR A 61 12.24 1.23 -8.52
CA TYR A 61 12.30 2.46 -9.30
C TYR A 61 10.91 3.03 -9.56
N ALA A 62 10.76 4.34 -9.34
CA ALA A 62 9.58 5.08 -9.77
C ALA A 62 9.81 5.70 -11.15
N ASP A 63 9.02 5.29 -12.13
CA ASP A 63 9.04 5.90 -13.46
C ASP A 63 8.49 7.33 -13.39
N ALA A 64 9.13 8.26 -14.10
CA ALA A 64 8.69 9.65 -14.18
C ALA A 64 7.29 9.77 -14.83
N ASN A 65 6.93 8.82 -15.68
CA ASN A 65 5.60 8.70 -16.25
C ASN A 65 4.65 7.98 -15.28
N ARG A 66 3.85 8.78 -14.57
CA ARG A 66 2.85 8.33 -13.59
C ARG A 66 1.72 7.45 -14.16
N HIS A 67 1.64 7.30 -15.48
CA HIS A 67 0.67 6.41 -16.13
C HIS A 67 1.19 4.99 -16.35
N LYS A 68 2.47 4.73 -16.09
CA LYS A 68 3.01 3.37 -16.15
C LYS A 68 2.72 2.59 -14.86
N PRO A 69 2.59 1.26 -14.95
CA PRO A 69 2.56 0.39 -13.77
C PRO A 69 3.83 0.56 -12.92
N GLY A 70 3.72 0.32 -11.62
CA GLY A 70 4.83 0.45 -10.69
C GLY A 70 4.62 1.49 -9.59
N PRO A 71 5.63 1.70 -8.75
CA PRO A 71 5.52 2.62 -7.64
C PRO A 71 5.54 4.07 -8.11
N ARG A 72 4.80 4.92 -7.40
CA ARG A 72 4.85 6.38 -7.58
C ARG A 72 6.14 7.00 -7.01
N PHE A 73 6.76 6.35 -6.03
CA PHE A 73 7.94 6.85 -5.32
C PHE A 73 9.01 5.75 -5.30
N ALA A 74 10.27 6.12 -5.52
CA ALA A 74 11.34 5.15 -5.41
C ALA A 74 11.54 4.74 -3.94
N GLY A 75 11.81 3.47 -3.69
CA GLY A 75 12.06 3.01 -2.32
C GLY A 75 11.85 1.53 -2.11
N ILE A 76 11.74 1.15 -0.83
CA ILE A 76 11.51 -0.23 -0.41
C ILE A 76 10.03 -0.44 -0.14
N TYR A 77 9.52 -1.60 -0.56
CA TYR A 77 8.11 -1.93 -0.44
C TYR A 77 7.91 -3.26 0.27
N LEU A 78 6.71 -3.44 0.81
CA LEU A 78 6.23 -4.68 1.39
C LEU A 78 5.25 -5.35 0.44
N LYS A 79 5.20 -6.68 0.51
CA LYS A 79 4.15 -7.53 -0.06
C LYS A 79 3.50 -8.32 1.06
N ALA A 80 2.27 -8.77 0.85
CA ALA A 80 1.64 -9.71 1.76
C ALA A 80 2.35 -11.08 1.68
N ALA A 81 2.50 -11.77 2.81
CA ALA A 81 2.96 -13.15 2.84
C ALA A 81 2.01 -14.08 2.06
N HIS A 82 0.71 -13.75 2.08
CA HIS A 82 -0.34 -14.44 1.36
C HIS A 82 -1.28 -13.44 0.68
N GLY A 83 -1.61 -13.69 -0.58
CA GLY A 83 -2.58 -12.87 -1.32
C GLY A 83 -2.09 -11.46 -1.63
N LYS A 84 -3.00 -10.49 -1.54
CA LYS A 84 -2.76 -9.06 -1.77
C LYS A 84 -2.93 -8.27 -0.47
N ILE A 85 -2.33 -7.09 -0.42
CA ILE A 85 -2.45 -6.14 0.68
C ILE A 85 -3.75 -5.34 0.51
N ASP A 86 -4.54 -5.29 1.58
CA ASP A 86 -5.64 -4.33 1.73
C ASP A 86 -5.06 -2.93 1.98
N GLY A 87 -5.26 -2.01 1.03
CA GLY A 87 -4.69 -0.66 1.08
C GLY A 87 -5.19 0.19 2.25
N ASP A 88 -6.46 0.07 2.62
CA ASP A 88 -7.04 0.87 3.72
C ASP A 88 -6.51 0.40 5.07
N THR A 89 -6.38 -0.92 5.24
CA THR A 89 -5.75 -1.52 6.42
C THR A 89 -4.28 -1.12 6.51
N PHE A 90 -3.55 -1.19 5.39
CA PHE A 90 -2.14 -0.82 5.34
C PHE A 90 -1.92 0.67 5.65
N TYR A 91 -2.78 1.55 5.12
CA TYR A 91 -2.81 2.97 5.46
C TYR A 91 -2.91 3.20 6.97
N ASN A 92 -3.92 2.62 7.61
CA ASN A 92 -4.13 2.78 9.05
C ASN A 92 -2.93 2.26 9.87
N LEU A 93 -2.32 1.17 9.43
CA LEU A 93 -1.11 0.63 10.05
C LEU A 93 0.09 1.60 9.91
N CYS A 94 0.27 2.25 8.76
CA CYS A 94 1.30 3.27 8.59
C CYS A 94 1.10 4.44 9.55
N ILE A 95 -0.13 4.97 9.65
CA ILE A 95 -0.46 6.06 10.59
C ILE A 95 -0.13 5.68 12.03
N ASN A 96 -0.49 4.46 12.44
CA ASN A 96 -0.22 3.98 13.79
C ASN A 96 1.27 3.75 14.11
N ASN A 97 2.13 3.67 13.09
CA ASN A 97 3.58 3.47 13.23
C ASN A 97 4.39 4.73 12.88
N GLY A 98 3.75 5.91 12.91
CA GLY A 98 4.41 7.20 12.71
C GLY A 98 4.56 7.65 11.26
N GLY A 99 4.13 6.82 10.29
CA GLY A 99 4.01 7.25 8.90
C GLY A 99 2.85 8.24 8.73
N ALA A 100 2.90 9.07 7.69
CA ALA A 100 1.88 10.08 7.43
C ALA A 100 0.83 9.66 6.37
N ASP A 101 1.18 8.69 5.53
CA ASP A 101 0.30 8.13 4.49
C ASP A 101 0.81 6.75 4.06
N SER A 102 0.15 6.12 3.08
CA SER A 102 0.61 4.92 2.41
C SER A 102 0.50 5.03 0.89
N THR A 103 1.41 4.37 0.19
CA THR A 103 1.37 4.26 -1.26
C THR A 103 1.40 2.79 -1.66
N CYS A 104 0.53 2.41 -2.58
CA CYS A 104 0.41 1.05 -3.06
C CYS A 104 0.40 0.99 -4.59
N PHE A 105 0.87 -0.13 -5.14
CA PHE A 105 0.83 -0.38 -6.58
C PHE A 105 0.71 -1.87 -6.90
N ASP A 106 0.30 -2.15 -8.13
CA ASP A 106 0.35 -3.48 -8.73
C ASP A 106 1.44 -3.53 -9.80
N CYS A 107 2.07 -4.69 -9.93
CA CYS A 107 3.07 -4.99 -10.93
C CYS A 107 2.93 -6.44 -11.41
N SER A 108 2.49 -6.63 -12.65
CA SER A 108 2.30 -7.96 -13.25
C SER A 108 3.62 -8.68 -13.50
N LYS A 109 4.65 -7.93 -13.93
CA LYS A 109 5.99 -8.43 -14.21
C LYS A 109 7.02 -7.41 -13.77
N SER A 110 8.07 -7.89 -13.10
CA SER A 110 9.19 -7.05 -12.70
C SER A 110 10.50 -7.67 -13.18
N HIS A 111 11.50 -6.83 -13.36
CA HIS A 111 12.88 -7.26 -13.58
C HIS A 111 13.83 -6.42 -12.73
N GLN A 112 14.95 -7.00 -12.35
CA GLN A 112 15.97 -6.36 -11.53
C GLN A 112 17.24 -6.15 -12.34
N VAL A 113 17.79 -4.93 -12.29
CA VAL A 113 19.10 -4.58 -12.86
C VAL A 113 19.96 -4.04 -11.72
N LYS A 114 20.98 -4.82 -11.33
CA LYS A 114 21.78 -4.54 -10.11
C LYS A 114 20.87 -4.42 -8.88
N ASP A 115 20.86 -3.28 -8.21
CA ASP A 115 20.09 -3.02 -7.00
C ASP A 115 18.78 -2.24 -7.29
N ILE A 116 18.34 -2.23 -8.55
CA ILE A 116 17.15 -1.49 -8.98
C ILE A 116 16.13 -2.46 -9.57
N ILE A 117 14.90 -2.41 -9.06
CA ILE A 117 13.77 -3.19 -9.55
C ILE A 117 12.85 -2.29 -10.35
N TYR A 118 12.52 -2.72 -11.57
CA TYR A 118 11.61 -2.05 -12.48
C TYR A 118 10.30 -2.83 -12.57
N CYS A 119 9.20 -2.10 -12.62
CA CYS A 119 7.92 -2.67 -13.01
C CYS A 119 7.76 -2.56 -14.53
N ASP A 120 7.52 -3.68 -15.18
CA ASP A 120 7.28 -3.71 -16.62
C ASP A 120 5.85 -3.27 -16.93
N ALA A 121 5.68 -2.53 -18.02
CA ALA A 121 4.37 -2.35 -18.61
C ALA A 121 3.86 -3.71 -19.10
N ALA A 122 2.59 -4.01 -18.82
CA ALA A 122 1.92 -5.21 -19.29
C ALA A 122 1.77 -5.22 -20.82
#